data_AF-A0A7V9LRS2-F1
#
_entry.id   AF-A0A7V9LRS2-F1
#
_cell.length_a   1.000
_cell.length_b   1.000
_cell.length_c   1.000
_cell.angle_alpha   90.00
_cell.angle_beta   90.00
_cell.angle_gamma   90.00
#
_symmetry.space_group_name_H-M   'P 1'
#
loop_
_entity.id
_entity.type
_entity.pdbx_description
1 polymer ?
#
loop_
_entity_poly.entity_id
_entity_poly.type
_entity_poly.pdbx_seq_one_letter_code
_entity_poly.pdbx_strand_id
1 'polypeptide(L)'
;MTTKTCPQCNGSMNDERRGGVPVSQCESCHGIFLARVHLADLVEGETEWHARRKGQHTQPLPRITRDMAAPPAPSPGKVSRSYLDTLFD
;
A
#
# COMPACT_ATOMS: atom_id res chain seq x y z
N MET A 1 -3.43 -16.15 -27.16
CA MET A 1 -3.18 -15.94 -25.71
C MET A 1 -1.75 -15.44 -25.57
N THR A 2 -1.54 -14.18 -25.21
CA THR A 2 -0.18 -13.64 -24.99
C THR A 2 0.27 -14.05 -23.60
N THR A 3 1.03 -15.14 -23.50
CA THR A 3 1.68 -15.56 -22.26
C THR A 3 2.67 -14.48 -21.83
N LYS A 4 2.44 -13.87 -20.66
CA LYS A 4 3.38 -12.90 -20.10
C LYS A 4 4.39 -13.63 -19.21
N THR A 5 5.66 -13.35 -19.42
CA THR A 5 6.77 -13.90 -18.65
C THR A 5 7.43 -12.79 -17.85
N CYS A 6 7.98 -13.14 -16.68
CA CYS A 6 8.64 -12.16 -15.84
C CYS A 6 9.90 -11.62 -16.54
N PRO A 7 10.09 -10.29 -16.67
CA PRO A 7 11.28 -9.71 -17.30
C PRO A 7 12.56 -9.88 -16.45
N GLN A 8 12.43 -10.22 -15.16
CA GLN A 8 13.58 -10.37 -14.26
C GLN A 8 14.13 -11.81 -14.22
N CYS A 9 13.27 -12.82 -14.31
CA CYS A 9 13.68 -14.23 -14.16
C CYS A 9 13.07 -15.18 -15.20
N ASN A 10 12.32 -14.67 -16.18
CA ASN A 10 11.61 -15.44 -17.21
C ASN A 10 10.60 -16.48 -16.69
N GLY A 11 10.23 -16.42 -15.41
CA GLY A 11 9.27 -17.32 -14.78
C GLY A 11 7.82 -17.12 -15.22
N SER A 12 6.98 -18.06 -14.82
CA SER A 12 5.51 -17.98 -14.90
C SER A 12 4.98 -16.81 -14.09
N MET A 13 3.86 -16.27 -14.56
CA MET A 13 3.13 -15.21 -13.88
C MET A 13 1.71 -15.69 -13.61
N ASN A 14 1.23 -15.48 -12.39
CA ASN A 14 -0.14 -15.77 -11.97
C ASN A 14 -0.96 -14.48 -11.96
N ASP A 15 -2.16 -14.50 -12.56
CA ASP A 15 -3.06 -13.35 -12.56
C ASP A 15 -3.91 -13.34 -11.28
N GLU A 16 -3.83 -12.24 -10.55
CA GLU A 16 -4.52 -12.05 -9.27
C GLU A 16 -5.15 -10.66 -9.20
N ARG A 17 -6.08 -10.46 -8.26
CA ARG A 17 -6.64 -9.14 -7.97
C ARG A 17 -6.23 -8.69 -6.58
N ARG A 18 -5.58 -7.54 -6.48
CA ARG A 18 -5.17 -6.92 -5.23
C ARG A 18 -5.95 -5.62 -5.04
N GLY A 19 -6.79 -5.55 -4.02
CA GLY A 19 -7.65 -4.39 -3.81
C GLY A 19 -8.64 -4.12 -4.94
N GLY A 20 -8.98 -5.16 -5.72
CA GLY A 20 -9.79 -5.02 -6.93
C GLY A 20 -9.01 -4.65 -8.19
N VAL A 21 -7.71 -4.38 -8.12
CA VAL A 21 -6.88 -4.11 -9.30
C VAL A 21 -6.25 -5.41 -9.83
N PRO A 22 -6.41 -5.75 -11.12
CA PRO A 22 -5.80 -6.95 -11.69
C PRO A 22 -4.29 -6.74 -11.89
N VAL A 23 -3.51 -7.69 -11.39
CA VAL A 23 -2.05 -7.72 -11.43
C VAL A 23 -1.58 -9.12 -11.79
N SER A 24 -0.41 -9.23 -12.40
CA SER A 24 0.22 -10.52 -12.65
C SER A 24 1.46 -10.64 -11.75
N GLN A 25 1.48 -11.60 -10.82
CA GLN A 25 2.59 -11.82 -9.89
C GLN A 25 3.47 -12.98 -10.38
N CYS A 26 4.79 -12.78 -10.39
CA CYS A 26 5.72 -13.87 -10.67
C CYS A 26 5.84 -14.79 -9.45
N GLU A 27 5.73 -16.10 -9.68
CA GLU A 27 5.81 -17.11 -8.61
C GLU A 27 7.23 -17.32 -8.07
N SER A 28 8.26 -16.91 -8.83
CA SER A 28 9.67 -17.16 -8.46
C SER A 28 10.34 -15.98 -7.77
N CYS A 29 10.13 -14.75 -8.27
CA CYS A 29 10.77 -13.54 -7.73
C CYS A 29 9.79 -12.59 -7.03
N HIS A 30 8.51 -12.96 -6.95
CA HIS A 30 7.41 -12.14 -6.41
C HIS A 30 7.21 -10.78 -7.09
N GLY A 31 7.85 -10.55 -8.26
CA GLY A 31 7.69 -9.32 -9.03
C GLY A 31 6.26 -9.15 -9.55
N ILE A 32 5.73 -7.93 -9.46
CA ILE A 32 4.38 -7.57 -9.89
C ILE A 32 4.45 -6.90 -11.27
N PHE A 33 3.61 -7.36 -12.19
CA PHE A 33 3.41 -6.72 -13.49
C PHE A 33 1.98 -6.17 -13.57
N LEU A 34 1.88 -4.89 -13.94
CA LEU A 34 0.63 -4.17 -14.03
C LEU A 34 0.42 -3.69 -15.46
N ALA A 35 -0.79 -3.86 -15.99
CA ALA A 35 -1.12 -3.26 -17.28
C ALA A 35 -1.25 -1.74 -17.13
N ARG A 36 -0.83 -1.00 -18.17
CA ARG A 36 -0.87 0.47 -18.20
C ARG A 36 -2.23 1.05 -17.79
N VAL A 37 -3.32 0.41 -18.24
CA VAL A 37 -4.70 0.85 -17.99
C VAL A 37 -5.08 0.79 -16.51
N HIS A 38 -4.48 -0.11 -15.73
CA HIS A 38 -4.76 -0.29 -14.31
C HIS A 38 -3.85 0.54 -13.39
N LEU A 39 -2.88 1.26 -13.96
CA LEU A 39 -2.08 2.20 -13.19
C LEU A 39 -2.92 3.36 -12.63
N ALA A 40 -3.92 3.80 -13.39
CA ALA A 40 -4.82 4.86 -12.96
C ALA A 40 -5.57 4.46 -11.68
N ASP A 41 -6.11 3.24 -11.64
CA ASP A 41 -6.84 2.68 -10.49
C ASP A 41 -5.98 2.73 -9.19
N LEU A 42 -4.69 2.38 -9.28
CA LEU A 42 -3.78 2.43 -8.13
C LEU A 42 -3.47 3.85 -7.69
N VAL A 43 -3.27 4.77 -8.63
CA VAL A 43 -2.96 6.18 -8.33
C VAL A 43 -4.17 6.87 -7.71
N GLU A 44 -5.38 6.59 -8.20
CA GLU A 44 -6.63 7.09 -7.63
C GLU A 44 -6.82 6.56 -6.20
N GLY A 45 -6.63 5.25 -5.98
CA GLY A 45 -6.69 4.66 -4.65
C GLY A 45 -5.70 5.26 -3.65
N GLU A 46 -4.45 5.51 -4.07
CA GLU A 46 -3.43 6.18 -3.27
C GLU A 46 -3.82 7.63 -2.94
N THR A 47 -4.33 8.36 -3.92
CA THR A 47 -4.79 9.75 -3.75
C THR A 47 -5.97 9.83 -2.79
N GLU A 48 -6.93 8.93 -2.92
CA GLU A 48 -8.10 8.84 -2.06
C GLU A 48 -7.71 8.47 -0.62
N TRP A 49 -6.82 7.50 -0.45
CA TRP A 49 -6.29 7.12 0.85
C TRP A 49 -5.61 8.30 1.54
N HIS A 50 -4.80 9.07 0.80
CA HIS A 50 -4.19 10.29 1.32
C HIS A 50 -5.23 11.38 1.61
N ALA A 51 -6.25 11.56 0.77
CA ALA A 51 -7.31 12.53 1.02
C ALA A 51 -8.09 12.19 2.29
N ARG A 52 -8.43 10.92 2.50
CA ARG A 52 -9.04 10.41 3.74
C ARG A 52 -8.11 10.60 4.93
N ARG A 53 -6.80 10.39 4.77
CA ARG A 53 -5.82 10.58 5.85
C ARG A 53 -5.48 12.04 6.15
N LYS A 54 -5.58 12.97 5.19
CA LYS A 54 -5.43 14.41 5.46
C LYS A 54 -6.49 14.94 6.43
N GLY A 55 -7.61 14.22 6.61
CA GLY A 55 -8.61 14.45 7.65
C GLY A 55 -8.33 13.76 8.99
N GLN A 56 -7.28 12.93 9.10
CA GLN A 56 -6.86 12.34 10.38
C GLN A 56 -6.15 13.42 11.20
N HIS A 57 -6.97 14.22 11.87
CA HIS A 57 -6.72 15.00 13.08
C HIS A 57 -5.26 14.94 13.58
N THR A 58 -4.40 15.81 13.04
CA THR A 58 -3.29 16.30 13.86
C THR A 58 -3.97 17.00 15.03
N GLN A 59 -4.09 16.30 16.17
CA GLN A 59 -4.50 16.97 17.39
C GLN A 59 -3.58 18.19 17.56
N PRO A 60 -4.13 19.35 17.94
CA PRO A 60 -3.30 20.51 18.24
C PRO A 60 -2.22 20.06 19.21
N LEU A 61 -0.95 20.33 18.85
CA LEU A 61 0.19 19.82 19.60
C LEU A 61 0.04 20.29 21.06
N PRO A 62 -0.10 19.37 22.03
CA PRO A 62 -0.35 19.76 23.41
C PRO A 62 0.86 20.51 23.96
N ARG A 63 0.63 21.58 24.73
CA ARG A 63 1.70 22.23 25.50
C ARG A 63 2.12 21.28 26.61
N ILE A 64 3.39 20.88 26.62
CA ILE A 64 3.97 20.00 27.63
C ILE A 64 3.97 20.73 28.98
N THR A 65 3.13 20.30 29.92
CA THR A 65 3.10 20.77 31.31
C THR A 65 3.68 19.70 32.24
N ARG A 66 4.14 20.12 33.42
CA ARG A 66 4.83 19.25 34.39
C ARG A 66 3.96 18.12 34.93
N ASP A 67 2.63 18.29 34.88
CA ASP A 67 1.64 17.35 35.38
C ASP A 67 1.14 16.36 34.31
N MET A 68 1.66 16.43 33.08
CA MET A 68 1.27 15.51 32.02
C MET A 68 1.86 14.12 32.24
N ALA A 69 0.99 13.11 32.19
CA ALA A 69 1.41 11.71 32.15
C ALA A 69 2.06 11.37 30.79
N ALA A 70 3.06 10.49 30.81
CA ALA A 70 3.72 10.03 29.61
C ALA A 70 2.71 9.32 28.67
N PRO A 71 2.81 9.54 27.33
CA PRO A 71 1.95 8.85 26.39
C PRO A 71 2.14 7.33 26.48
N PRO A 72 1.09 6.54 26.24
CA PRO A 72 1.18 5.10 26.26
C PRO A 72 2.22 4.62 25.24
N ALA A 73 2.90 3.51 25.54
CA ALA A 73 3.86 2.90 24.63
C ALA A 73 3.20 2.65 23.26
N PRO A 74 3.91 2.88 22.14
CA PRO A 74 3.35 2.66 20.82
C PRO A 74 2.90 1.21 20.68
N SER A 75 1.67 1.00 20.20
CA SER A 75 1.16 -0.33 19.92
C SER A 75 2.02 -0.99 18.83
N PRO A 76 2.37 -2.28 18.95
CA PRO A 76 3.28 -2.96 18.00
C PRO A 76 2.65 -3.27 16.63
N GLY A 77 1.50 -2.69 16.29
CA GLY A 77 0.84 -2.94 15.01
C GLY A 77 1.56 -2.28 13.86
N LYS A 78 1.77 -3.01 12.75
CA LYS A 78 2.19 -2.41 11.48
C LYS A 78 1.14 -1.40 11.04
N VAL A 79 1.46 -0.11 11.11
CA VAL A 79 0.60 0.94 10.54
C VAL A 79 1.00 1.10 9.07
N SER A 80 0.09 0.76 8.16
CA SER A 80 0.33 0.94 6.73
C SER A 80 0.56 2.42 6.40
N ARG A 81 1.59 2.70 5.60
CA ARG A 81 2.02 4.08 5.28
C ARG A 81 1.43 4.62 3.98
N SER A 82 0.84 3.76 3.16
CA SER A 82 0.19 4.09 1.90
C SER A 82 -0.93 3.10 1.59
N TYR A 83 -1.73 3.36 0.54
CA TYR A 83 -2.69 2.39 0.02
C TYR A 83 -1.96 1.21 -0.61
N LEU A 84 -0.88 1.46 -1.35
CA LEU A 84 -0.10 0.40 -2.00
C LEU A 84 0.49 -0.62 -1.00
N ASP A 85 0.94 -0.15 0.16
CA ASP A 85 1.44 -0.99 1.26
C ASP A 85 0.37 -2.01 1.72
N THR A 86 -0.91 -1.62 1.70
CA THR A 86 -2.01 -2.55 2.05
C THR A 86 -2.30 -3.60 0.99
N LEU A 87 -1.82 -3.42 -0.24
CA LEU A 87 -2.07 -4.33 -1.35
C LEU A 87 -0.95 -5.32 -1.59
N PHE A 88 0.28 -4.96 -1.23
CA PHE A 88 1.50 -5.67 -1.57
C PHE A 88 2.41 -6.01 -0.37
N ASP A 89 1.92 -5.97 0.88
CA ASP A 89 2.66 -6.44 2.09
C ASP A 89 3.03 -7.93 2.00
#